data_AF-A0A9P0IKY0-F1
#
_entry.id   AF-A0A9P0IKY0-F1
#
_cell.length_a   1.000
_cell.length_b   1.000
_cell.length_c   1.000
_cell.angle_alpha   90.00
_cell.angle_beta   90.00
_cell.angle_gamma   90.00
#
_symmetry.space_group_name_H-M   'P 1'
#
loop_
_entity.id
_entity.type
_entity.pdbx_description
1 polymer ?
#
loop_
_entity_poly.entity_id
_entity_poly.type
_entity_poly.pdbx_seq_one_letter_code
_entity_poly.pdbx_strand_id
1 'polypeptide(L)'
;MGEAGEEVVLYVYDLTGGMAKTLGQTLLQKNIEGIWHTAIIVFGKEYFFGSNGISICDPGTTALGNPLRTHSLGKTCLPEDVFQEYLRGLEQDTYSADKYNLLRHNCNNFSNEISQFLCGNSIPSYILDLPNEILNTPFGQQLAPILELFSNSIGIHPGVRRSGSDFESLNNDIDSARKQSALLEEKRNKLNEKLEKREKRKKKKKDKNKHLSDQFCIDSEPSSSRKYCDNRKKMSENGTNGVNNGVDRPATVIAENDAEDLERKELELKRKERDPPIVFPDTINVQNELERLVGLIDGRINPDDMQYVAELDQYMLENEGSWALGEGFLSFVGRLLNDDQLVSEVRETILNILAAGALKDDIILVLHQDRREHILMNYANGFDKLPLLEQLALTLFVSILRLRISRPRVSKISHRCRLTIFRCAICSRTAVHPNGFYTYPNGSLVLVR
;
A
#
# COMPACT_ATOMS: atom_id res chain seq x y z
N MET A 1 -26.57 17.04 -43.54
CA MET A 1 -27.03 16.42 -42.28
C MET A 1 -26.30 17.16 -41.19
N GLY A 2 -27.00 17.90 -40.32
CA GLY A 2 -26.34 18.58 -39.21
C GLY A 2 -25.75 17.54 -38.28
N GLU A 3 -24.48 17.68 -37.93
CA GLU A 3 -23.79 16.81 -36.97
C GLU A 3 -24.61 16.77 -35.68
N ALA A 4 -25.04 15.57 -35.27
CA ALA A 4 -25.78 15.39 -34.04
C ALA A 4 -24.82 15.63 -32.89
N GLY A 5 -24.95 16.78 -32.21
CA GLY A 5 -24.13 17.10 -31.03
C GLY A 5 -24.34 16.09 -29.90
N GLU A 6 -23.27 15.84 -29.14
CA GLU A 6 -23.23 14.95 -27.99
C GLU A 6 -23.97 15.56 -26.80
N GLU A 7 -24.71 14.75 -26.05
CA GLU A 7 -25.46 15.23 -24.89
C GLU A 7 -24.53 15.52 -23.71
N VAL A 8 -24.73 16.66 -23.07
CA VAL A 8 -24.03 17.07 -21.86
C VAL A 8 -25.01 16.99 -20.69
N VAL A 9 -24.70 16.14 -19.72
CA VAL A 9 -25.56 15.86 -18.55
C VAL A 9 -24.81 16.17 -17.26
N LEU A 10 -25.49 16.76 -16.29
CA LEU A 10 -24.99 16.95 -14.93
C LEU A 10 -25.52 15.83 -14.04
N TYR A 11 -24.62 15.12 -13.36
CA TYR A 11 -24.98 14.25 -12.25
C TYR A 11 -24.83 14.99 -10.93
N VAL A 12 -25.82 14.84 -10.06
CA VAL A 12 -25.86 15.46 -8.74
C VAL A 12 -25.97 14.39 -7.68
N TYR A 13 -25.05 14.43 -6.72
CA TYR A 13 -24.95 13.52 -5.59
C TYR A 13 -25.10 14.28 -4.27
N ASP A 14 -25.64 13.62 -3.25
CA ASP A 14 -25.60 14.12 -1.88
C ASP A 14 -24.53 13.37 -1.10
N LEU A 15 -23.45 14.07 -0.73
CA LEU A 15 -22.34 13.50 0.04
C LEU A 15 -22.75 13.02 1.43
N THR A 16 -23.89 13.48 1.95
CA THR A 16 -24.38 13.09 3.28
C THR A 16 -25.35 11.91 3.27
N GLY A 17 -25.73 11.41 2.09
CA GLY A 17 -26.70 10.32 1.97
C GLY A 17 -28.05 10.61 2.64
N GLY A 18 -28.48 11.87 2.66
CA GLY A 18 -29.73 12.33 3.26
C GLY A 18 -29.61 12.86 4.69
N MET A 19 -28.44 12.73 5.36
CA MET A 19 -28.26 13.24 6.72
C MET A 19 -28.36 14.76 6.82
N ALA A 20 -27.89 15.50 5.80
CA ALA A 20 -27.97 16.96 5.78
C ALA A 20 -29.42 17.44 5.87
N LYS A 21 -30.36 16.75 5.22
CA LYS A 21 -31.78 17.08 5.25
C LYS A 21 -32.38 16.97 6.65
N THR A 22 -31.94 15.99 7.45
CA THR A 22 -32.44 15.79 8.82
C THR A 22 -31.74 16.71 9.83
N LEU A 23 -30.41 16.89 9.70
CA LEU A 23 -29.60 17.63 10.66
C LEU A 23 -29.53 19.13 10.37
N GLY A 24 -29.72 19.55 9.12
CA GLY A 24 -29.62 20.94 8.69
C GLY A 24 -30.59 21.84 9.43
N GLN A 25 -31.84 21.39 9.61
CA GLN A 25 -32.85 22.18 10.33
C GLN A 25 -32.51 22.35 11.81
N THR A 26 -31.92 21.32 12.45
CA THR A 26 -31.56 21.35 13.87
C THR A 26 -30.26 22.13 14.13
N LEU A 27 -29.26 22.01 13.26
CA LEU A 27 -27.92 22.57 13.49
C LEU A 27 -27.74 23.95 12.86
N LEU A 28 -28.25 24.14 11.64
CA LEU A 28 -28.03 25.36 10.84
C LEU A 28 -29.25 26.30 10.88
N GLN A 29 -30.34 25.89 11.55
CA GLN A 29 -31.65 26.58 11.55
C GLN A 29 -32.15 26.92 10.13
N LYS A 30 -31.65 26.17 9.14
CA LYS A 30 -31.95 26.28 7.72
C LYS A 30 -32.20 24.90 7.15
N ASN A 31 -33.16 24.81 6.26
CA ASN A 31 -33.45 23.56 5.57
C ASN A 31 -32.43 23.36 4.44
N ILE A 32 -31.35 22.63 4.73
CA ILE A 32 -30.34 22.26 3.74
C ILE A 32 -30.67 20.85 3.25
N GLU A 33 -31.04 20.74 1.98
CA GLU A 33 -31.49 19.46 1.41
C GLU A 33 -30.37 18.41 1.24
N GLY A 34 -29.12 18.85 1.16
CA GLY A 34 -27.98 17.99 0.83
C GLY A 34 -26.67 18.77 0.80
N ILE A 35 -25.55 18.05 0.83
CA ILE A 35 -24.25 18.61 0.43
C ILE A 35 -23.96 18.12 -0.98
N TRP A 36 -24.08 19.04 -1.93
CA TRP A 36 -24.03 18.69 -3.35
C TRP A 36 -22.62 18.44 -3.85
N HIS A 37 -22.43 17.26 -4.45
CA HIS A 37 -21.31 16.96 -5.32
C HIS A 37 -21.82 16.78 -6.75
N THR A 38 -21.09 17.31 -7.73
CA THR A 38 -21.49 17.22 -9.14
C THR A 38 -20.40 16.70 -10.05
N ALA A 39 -20.84 16.08 -11.14
CA ALA A 39 -20.00 15.58 -12.22
C ALA A 39 -20.65 15.85 -13.59
N ILE A 40 -19.84 16.10 -14.61
CA ILE A 40 -20.28 16.30 -15.99
C ILE A 40 -20.14 14.99 -16.76
N ILE A 41 -21.20 14.60 -17.47
CA ILE A 41 -21.25 13.41 -18.30
C ILE A 41 -21.32 13.87 -19.75
N VAL A 42 -20.30 13.49 -20.53
CA VAL A 42 -20.18 13.78 -21.96
C VAL A 42 -19.23 12.75 -22.59
N PHE A 43 -19.40 12.43 -23.87
CA PHE A 43 -18.57 11.41 -24.57
C PHE A 43 -18.55 10.04 -23.86
N GLY A 44 -19.66 9.68 -23.21
CA GLY A 44 -19.80 8.42 -22.46
C GLY A 44 -18.96 8.33 -21.18
N LYS A 45 -18.38 9.44 -20.70
CA LYS A 45 -17.53 9.48 -19.49
C LYS A 45 -18.07 10.48 -18.48
N GLU A 46 -17.81 10.20 -17.21
CA GLU A 46 -18.09 11.09 -16.08
C GLU A 46 -16.80 11.80 -15.65
N TYR A 47 -16.87 13.12 -15.56
CA TYR A 47 -15.76 14.02 -15.22
C TYR A 47 -16.10 14.79 -13.95
N PHE A 48 -15.21 14.75 -12.96
CA PHE A 48 -15.37 15.50 -11.72
C PHE A 48 -14.03 15.97 -11.16
N PHE A 49 -14.07 16.99 -10.32
CA PHE A 49 -12.89 17.53 -9.64
C PHE A 49 -12.92 17.21 -8.16
N GLY A 50 -11.80 16.72 -7.63
CA GLY A 50 -11.64 16.36 -6.23
C GLY A 50 -10.24 16.65 -5.70
N SER A 51 -9.96 16.20 -4.48
CA SER A 51 -8.65 16.32 -3.82
C SER A 51 -7.50 15.64 -4.58
N ASN A 52 -7.79 14.79 -5.56
CA ASN A 52 -6.80 14.16 -6.44
C ASN A 52 -6.65 14.86 -7.80
N GLY A 53 -7.30 16.01 -8.00
CA GLY A 53 -7.37 16.68 -9.30
C GLY A 53 -8.62 16.25 -10.10
N ILE A 54 -8.55 16.46 -11.41
CA ILE A 54 -9.60 16.03 -12.35
C ILE A 54 -9.58 14.50 -12.43
N SER A 55 -10.74 13.88 -12.27
CA SER A 55 -10.93 12.44 -12.36
C SER A 55 -11.95 12.09 -13.43
N ILE A 56 -11.71 10.95 -14.09
CA ILE A 56 -12.53 10.45 -15.19
C ILE A 56 -12.90 9.00 -14.89
N CYS A 57 -14.17 8.65 -15.00
CA CYS A 57 -14.65 7.29 -14.84
C CYS A 57 -15.86 7.00 -15.73
N ASP A 58 -16.32 5.75 -15.71
CA ASP A 58 -17.60 5.40 -16.32
C ASP A 58 -18.75 5.98 -15.49
N PRO A 59 -19.84 6.48 -16.11
CA PRO A 59 -20.94 7.10 -15.39
C PRO A 59 -21.54 6.23 -14.28
N GLY A 60 -21.65 6.79 -13.07
CA GLY A 60 -22.25 6.12 -11.91
C GLY A 60 -21.38 5.04 -11.25
N THR A 61 -20.10 4.95 -11.60
CA THR A 61 -19.16 3.96 -11.04
C THR A 61 -18.32 4.49 -9.87
N THR A 62 -18.59 5.72 -9.43
CA THR A 62 -17.98 6.29 -8.24
C THR A 62 -18.50 5.60 -6.97
N ALA A 63 -17.76 5.74 -5.86
CA ALA A 63 -18.18 5.22 -4.56
C ALA A 63 -19.52 5.78 -4.05
N LEU A 64 -20.00 6.89 -4.63
CA LEU A 64 -21.29 7.51 -4.33
C LEU A 64 -22.48 6.78 -4.98
N GLY A 65 -22.21 5.89 -5.94
CA GLY A 65 -23.22 5.10 -6.62
C GLY A 65 -24.00 5.90 -7.67
N ASN A 66 -25.33 5.77 -7.66
CA ASN A 66 -26.17 6.42 -8.68
C ASN A 66 -26.42 7.88 -8.29
N PRO A 67 -26.49 8.80 -9.26
CA PRO A 67 -26.83 10.19 -8.99
C PRO A 67 -28.22 10.30 -8.37
N LEU A 68 -28.36 11.22 -7.42
CA LEU A 68 -29.65 11.56 -6.82
C LEU A 68 -30.54 12.31 -7.82
N ARG A 69 -29.93 13.21 -8.61
CA ARG A 69 -30.60 13.98 -9.66
C ARG A 69 -29.71 14.04 -10.90
N THR A 70 -30.34 14.07 -12.07
CA THR A 70 -29.67 14.29 -13.35
C THR A 70 -30.30 15.49 -14.04
N HIS A 71 -29.48 16.36 -14.62
CA HIS A 71 -29.95 17.52 -15.39
C HIS A 71 -29.35 17.47 -16.79
N SER A 72 -30.17 17.51 -17.83
CA SER A 72 -29.69 17.71 -19.20
C SER A 72 -29.31 19.17 -19.35
N LEU A 73 -28.02 19.44 -19.57
CA LEU A 73 -27.48 20.79 -19.67
C LEU A 73 -27.52 21.31 -21.11
N GLY A 74 -27.48 20.42 -22.10
CA GLY A 74 -27.53 20.78 -23.51
C GLY A 74 -26.82 19.77 -24.39
N LYS A 75 -26.39 20.24 -25.57
CA LYS A 75 -25.58 19.44 -26.50
C LYS A 75 -24.32 20.20 -26.87
N THR A 76 -23.24 19.48 -27.10
CA THR A 76 -21.97 20.02 -27.59
C THR A 76 -21.67 19.47 -28.98
N CYS A 77 -21.19 20.33 -29.87
CA CYS A 77 -20.62 19.91 -31.15
C CYS A 77 -19.08 19.90 -31.11
N LEU A 78 -18.50 20.04 -29.89
CA LEU A 78 -17.07 20.06 -29.72
C LEU A 78 -16.50 18.65 -29.92
N PRO A 79 -15.44 18.47 -30.73
CA PRO A 79 -14.72 17.21 -30.81
C PRO A 79 -14.13 16.79 -29.45
N GLU A 80 -14.15 15.49 -29.16
CA GLU A 80 -13.66 14.96 -27.88
C GLU A 80 -12.17 15.29 -27.66
N ASP A 81 -11.34 15.25 -28.70
CA ASP A 81 -9.91 15.56 -28.64
C ASP A 81 -9.64 17.00 -28.19
N VAL A 82 -10.42 17.97 -28.71
CA VAL A 82 -10.36 19.37 -28.29
C VAL A 82 -10.77 19.52 -26.82
N PHE A 83 -11.82 18.81 -26.40
CA PHE A 83 -12.22 18.79 -24.99
C PHE A 83 -11.13 18.20 -24.08
N GLN A 84 -10.47 17.11 -24.50
CA GLN A 84 -9.37 16.49 -23.75
C GLN A 84 -8.13 17.40 -23.67
N GLU A 85 -7.87 18.23 -24.68
CA GLU A 85 -6.81 19.24 -24.62
C GLU A 85 -7.16 20.35 -23.63
N TYR A 86 -8.40 20.86 -23.68
CA TYR A 86 -8.89 21.84 -22.72
C TYR A 86 -8.80 21.34 -21.27
N LEU A 87 -9.26 20.11 -21.01
CA LEU A 87 -9.17 19.48 -19.69
C LEU A 87 -7.73 19.36 -19.20
N ARG A 88 -6.78 18.99 -20.07
CA ARG A 88 -5.36 18.93 -19.69
C ARG A 88 -4.79 20.30 -19.32
N GLY A 89 -5.24 21.37 -20.00
CA GLY A 89 -4.90 22.74 -19.62
C GLY A 89 -5.43 23.11 -18.24
N LEU A 90 -6.70 22.79 -17.96
CA LEU A 90 -7.32 23.00 -16.65
C LEU A 90 -6.59 22.21 -15.54
N GLU A 91 -6.21 20.96 -15.78
CA GLU A 91 -5.50 20.13 -14.79
C GLU A 91 -4.13 20.72 -14.41
N GLN A 92 -3.43 21.35 -15.36
CA GLN A 92 -2.11 21.95 -15.15
C GLN A 92 -2.18 23.32 -14.50
N ASP A 93 -3.25 24.08 -14.75
CA ASP A 93 -3.44 25.39 -14.17
C ASP A 93 -4.48 25.35 -13.05
N THR A 94 -5.75 25.65 -13.31
CA THR A 94 -6.73 26.02 -12.28
C THR A 94 -7.24 24.84 -11.44
N TYR A 95 -7.30 23.63 -12.01
CA TYR A 95 -7.89 22.43 -11.41
C TYR A 95 -6.85 21.33 -11.12
N SER A 96 -5.66 21.74 -10.68
CA SER A 96 -4.68 20.82 -10.10
C SER A 96 -5.13 20.34 -8.70
N ALA A 97 -4.63 19.19 -8.26
CA ALA A 97 -5.02 18.58 -6.99
C ALA A 97 -4.78 19.49 -5.77
N ASP A 98 -3.71 20.27 -5.78
CA ASP A 98 -3.32 21.23 -4.73
C ASP A 98 -4.21 22.48 -4.68
N LYS A 99 -4.97 22.76 -5.76
CA LYS A 99 -5.92 23.89 -5.83
C LYS A 99 -7.34 23.51 -5.42
N TYR A 100 -7.57 22.27 -5.00
CA TYR A 100 -8.89 21.85 -4.51
C TYR A 100 -9.23 22.51 -3.17
N ASN A 101 -10.38 23.15 -3.08
CA ASN A 101 -10.94 23.69 -1.84
C ASN A 101 -12.44 23.41 -1.77
N LEU A 102 -12.88 22.70 -0.73
CA LEU A 102 -14.27 22.25 -0.58
C LEU A 102 -15.31 23.38 -0.65
N LEU A 103 -14.98 24.59 -0.20
CA LEU A 103 -15.93 25.71 -0.14
C LEU A 103 -15.81 26.68 -1.32
N ARG A 104 -14.58 26.93 -1.79
CA ARG A 104 -14.30 28.02 -2.75
C ARG A 104 -13.95 27.53 -4.14
N HIS A 105 -13.44 26.31 -4.28
CA HIS A 105 -12.94 25.80 -5.55
C HIS A 105 -13.06 24.27 -5.59
N ASN A 106 -14.29 23.79 -5.84
CA ASN A 106 -14.67 22.39 -5.70
C ASN A 106 -15.27 21.83 -7.01
N CYS A 107 -15.79 20.59 -6.93
CA CYS A 107 -16.47 19.89 -8.02
C CYS A 107 -17.60 20.69 -8.72
N ASN A 108 -18.29 21.58 -7.99
CA ASN A 108 -19.39 22.37 -8.53
C ASN A 108 -18.86 23.54 -9.36
N ASN A 109 -17.77 24.18 -8.94
CA ASN A 109 -17.09 25.19 -9.75
C ASN A 109 -16.58 24.58 -11.07
N PHE A 110 -15.93 23.43 -10.96
CA PHE A 110 -15.44 22.66 -12.10
C PHE A 110 -16.56 22.29 -13.08
N SER A 111 -17.65 21.71 -12.57
CA SER A 111 -18.79 21.30 -13.40
C SER A 111 -19.43 22.50 -14.10
N ASN A 112 -19.48 23.66 -13.44
CA ASN A 112 -20.00 24.88 -14.03
C ASN A 112 -19.11 25.45 -15.13
N GLU A 113 -17.79 25.45 -14.95
CA GLU A 113 -16.85 25.95 -15.95
C GLU A 113 -16.87 25.08 -17.21
N ILE A 114 -16.90 23.76 -17.03
CA ILE A 114 -16.93 22.82 -18.16
C ILE A 114 -18.30 22.83 -18.85
N SER A 115 -19.40 22.94 -18.12
CA SER A 115 -20.72 23.04 -18.75
C SER A 115 -20.83 24.29 -19.64
N GLN A 116 -20.28 25.42 -19.18
CA GLN A 116 -20.20 26.64 -19.96
C GLN A 116 -19.32 26.49 -21.19
N PHE A 117 -18.16 25.83 -21.06
CA PHE A 117 -17.28 25.56 -22.20
C PHE A 117 -17.93 24.63 -23.25
N LEU A 118 -18.59 23.56 -22.80
CA LEU A 118 -19.17 22.55 -23.69
C LEU A 118 -20.46 23.01 -24.39
N CYS A 119 -21.35 23.69 -23.66
CA CYS A 119 -22.71 23.99 -24.15
C CYS A 119 -23.22 25.39 -23.79
N GLY A 120 -22.40 26.25 -23.19
CA GLY A 120 -22.76 27.63 -22.84
C GLY A 120 -23.72 27.77 -21.66
N ASN A 121 -24.12 26.67 -21.02
CA ASN A 121 -25.08 26.67 -19.92
C ASN A 121 -24.38 26.46 -18.57
N SER A 122 -24.84 27.19 -17.55
CA SER A 122 -24.40 27.03 -16.16
C SER A 122 -25.14 25.88 -15.48
N ILE A 123 -24.55 25.34 -14.40
CA ILE A 123 -25.27 24.38 -13.54
C ILE A 123 -26.31 25.12 -12.67
N PRO A 124 -27.30 24.41 -12.10
CA PRO A 124 -28.33 25.02 -11.25
C PRO A 124 -27.75 25.82 -10.08
N SER A 125 -28.26 27.04 -9.86
CA SER A 125 -27.71 27.99 -8.87
C SER A 125 -27.77 27.46 -7.43
N TYR A 126 -28.79 26.68 -7.07
CA TYR A 126 -28.91 26.07 -5.73
C TYR A 126 -27.70 25.18 -5.36
N ILE A 127 -26.94 24.70 -6.35
CA ILE A 127 -25.71 23.94 -6.15
C ILE A 127 -24.53 24.88 -5.88
N LEU A 128 -24.41 25.96 -6.67
CA LEU A 128 -23.32 26.94 -6.57
C LEU A 128 -23.45 27.84 -5.33
N ASP A 129 -24.67 28.14 -4.91
CA ASP A 129 -24.96 29.05 -3.80
C ASP A 129 -24.83 28.36 -2.44
N LEU A 130 -24.84 27.02 -2.40
CA LEU A 130 -24.82 26.23 -1.16
C LEU A 130 -23.66 26.59 -0.20
N PRO A 131 -22.39 26.72 -0.65
CA PRO A 131 -21.30 27.10 0.25
C PRO A 131 -21.53 28.47 0.90
N ASN A 132 -22.04 29.44 0.15
CA ASN A 132 -22.35 30.78 0.65
C ASN A 132 -23.51 30.72 1.65
N GLU A 133 -24.53 29.90 1.39
CA GLU A 133 -25.64 29.71 2.32
C GLU A 133 -25.21 29.13 3.66
N ILE A 134 -24.25 28.20 3.66
CA ILE A 134 -23.67 27.60 4.87
C ILE A 134 -22.81 28.65 5.61
N LEU A 135 -21.89 29.31 4.91
CA LEU A 135 -20.97 30.31 5.51
C LEU A 135 -21.69 31.55 6.07
N ASN A 136 -22.88 31.86 5.56
CA ASN A 136 -23.72 32.94 6.08
C ASN A 136 -24.45 32.57 7.38
N THR A 137 -24.24 31.37 7.95
CA THR A 137 -24.77 30.98 9.26
C THR A 137 -23.66 31.02 10.34
N PRO A 138 -23.98 31.39 11.59
CA PRO A 138 -23.01 31.37 12.68
C PRO A 138 -22.33 30.01 12.88
N PHE A 139 -23.09 28.92 12.69
CA PHE A 139 -22.58 27.56 12.77
C PHE A 139 -21.67 27.20 11.60
N GLY A 140 -22.01 27.61 10.38
CA GLY A 140 -21.15 27.40 9.21
C GLY A 140 -19.82 28.15 9.29
N GLN A 141 -19.78 29.33 9.92
CA GLN A 141 -18.53 30.05 10.20
C GLN A 141 -17.65 29.29 11.19
N GLN A 142 -18.24 28.64 12.19
CA GLN A 142 -17.50 27.80 13.14
C GLN A 142 -17.01 26.48 12.52
N LEU A 143 -17.77 25.91 11.58
CA LEU A 143 -17.42 24.67 10.89
C LEU A 143 -16.49 24.86 9.69
N ALA A 144 -16.35 26.07 9.14
CA ALA A 144 -15.47 26.36 8.01
C ALA A 144 -14.07 25.70 8.13
N PRO A 145 -13.32 25.84 9.24
CA PRO A 145 -12.02 25.19 9.37
C PRO A 145 -12.11 23.64 9.40
N ILE A 146 -13.17 23.08 9.97
CA ILE A 146 -13.39 21.62 10.02
C ILE A 146 -13.75 21.08 8.63
N LEU A 147 -14.56 21.82 7.86
CA LEU A 147 -14.91 21.50 6.48
C LEU A 147 -13.68 21.57 5.57
N GLU A 148 -12.77 22.52 5.81
CA GLU A 148 -11.48 22.58 5.13
C GLU A 148 -10.58 21.39 5.48
N LEU A 149 -10.53 20.94 6.75
CA LEU A 149 -9.86 19.69 7.11
C LEU A 149 -10.48 18.46 6.41
N PHE A 150 -11.82 18.42 6.29
CA PHE A 150 -12.54 17.36 5.61
C PHE A 150 -12.28 17.32 4.09
N SER A 151 -11.93 18.47 3.49
CA SER A 151 -11.55 18.53 2.07
C SER A 151 -10.35 17.63 1.74
N ASN A 152 -9.44 17.44 2.72
CA ASN A 152 -8.25 16.61 2.59
C ASN A 152 -8.53 15.10 2.78
N SER A 153 -9.70 14.73 3.32
CA SER A 153 -10.04 13.34 3.67
C SER A 153 -11.11 12.71 2.77
N ILE A 154 -11.93 13.51 2.09
CA ILE A 154 -12.91 13.01 1.12
C ILE A 154 -12.21 12.75 -0.23
N GLY A 155 -11.68 11.54 -0.38
CA GLY A 155 -11.24 11.01 -1.67
C GLY A 155 -12.40 10.36 -2.41
N ILE A 156 -13.04 11.07 -3.33
CA ILE A 156 -13.99 10.46 -4.27
C ILE A 156 -13.15 9.69 -5.30
N HIS A 157 -13.17 8.36 -5.20
CA HIS A 157 -12.40 7.47 -6.06
C HIS A 157 -13.32 6.67 -6.99
N PRO A 158 -12.91 6.41 -8.24
CA PRO A 158 -13.55 5.40 -9.09
C PRO A 158 -13.45 4.03 -8.40
N GLY A 159 -14.58 3.37 -8.12
CA GLY A 159 -14.55 2.13 -7.35
C GLY A 159 -15.90 1.46 -7.12
N VAL A 160 -15.93 0.14 -7.37
CA VAL A 160 -17.06 -0.79 -7.27
C VAL A 160 -17.84 -0.65 -5.95
N ARG A 161 -19.17 -0.51 -6.05
CA ARG A 161 -20.12 -0.60 -4.92
C ARG A 161 -19.83 -1.84 -4.08
N ARG A 162 -19.64 -1.66 -2.77
CA ARG A 162 -19.77 -2.76 -1.80
C ARG A 162 -21.21 -2.75 -1.28
N SER A 163 -21.97 -3.80 -1.58
CA SER A 163 -23.35 -3.96 -1.12
C SER A 163 -23.39 -4.16 0.39
N GLY A 164 -24.46 -3.70 1.05
CA GLY A 164 -24.66 -3.88 2.50
C GLY A 164 -24.73 -5.35 2.94
N SER A 165 -25.04 -6.29 2.04
CA SER A 165 -24.96 -7.73 2.28
C SER A 165 -23.53 -8.21 2.58
N ASP A 166 -22.54 -7.56 1.99
CA ASP A 166 -21.15 -7.95 2.08
C ASP A 166 -20.54 -7.49 3.41
N PHE A 167 -21.10 -6.45 4.04
CA PHE A 167 -20.66 -5.98 5.36
C PHE A 167 -20.97 -7.02 6.46
N GLU A 168 -22.15 -7.64 6.39
CA GLU A 168 -22.54 -8.69 7.33
C GLU A 168 -21.74 -9.98 7.08
N SER A 169 -21.48 -10.32 5.81
CA SER A 169 -20.56 -11.41 5.46
C SER A 169 -19.13 -11.14 5.95
N LEU A 170 -18.61 -9.93 5.77
CA LEU A 170 -17.29 -9.52 6.25
C LEU A 170 -17.18 -9.58 7.78
N ASN A 171 -18.21 -9.14 8.51
CA ASN A 171 -18.21 -9.23 9.97
C ASN A 171 -18.23 -10.70 10.43
N ASN A 172 -19.02 -11.55 9.76
CA ASN A 172 -19.01 -12.99 10.02
C ASN A 172 -17.66 -13.64 9.69
N ASP A 173 -17.01 -13.23 8.59
CA ASP A 173 -15.68 -13.71 8.20
C ASP A 173 -14.61 -13.25 9.20
N ILE A 174 -14.68 -12.00 9.67
CA ILE A 174 -13.79 -11.45 10.71
C ILE A 174 -13.95 -12.22 12.01
N ASP A 175 -15.18 -12.53 12.44
CA ASP A 175 -15.43 -13.29 13.66
C ASP A 175 -15.00 -14.76 13.53
N SER A 176 -15.15 -15.35 12.34
CA SER A 176 -14.63 -16.69 12.06
C SER A 176 -13.10 -16.73 12.09
N ALA A 177 -12.42 -15.72 11.53
CA ALA A 177 -10.98 -15.58 11.53
C ALA A 177 -10.42 -15.35 12.94
N ARG A 178 -11.13 -14.57 13.78
CA ARG A 178 -10.79 -14.40 15.20
C ARG A 178 -10.88 -15.71 15.97
N LYS A 179 -11.95 -16.49 15.78
CA LYS A 179 -12.11 -17.82 16.39
C LYS A 179 -11.01 -18.78 15.93
N GLN A 180 -10.68 -18.78 14.64
CA GLN A 180 -9.62 -19.63 14.11
C GLN A 180 -8.23 -19.25 14.66
N SER A 181 -7.98 -17.95 14.85
CA SER A 181 -6.75 -17.45 15.46
C SER A 181 -6.62 -17.89 16.93
N ALA A 182 -7.69 -17.77 17.71
CA ALA A 182 -7.73 -18.25 19.10
C ALA A 182 -7.48 -19.76 19.22
N LEU A 183 -8.06 -20.57 18.31
CA LEU A 183 -7.82 -22.01 18.27
C LEU A 183 -6.38 -22.36 17.88
N LEU A 184 -5.77 -21.60 16.96
CA LEU A 184 -4.38 -21.78 16.57
C LEU A 184 -3.42 -21.40 17.71
N GLU A 185 -3.76 -20.37 18.47
CA GLU A 185 -3.01 -19.94 19.65
C GLU A 185 -3.07 -20.98 20.77
N GLU A 186 -4.24 -21.57 21.03
CA GLU A 186 -4.37 -22.68 21.98
C GLU A 186 -3.55 -23.91 21.55
N LYS A 187 -3.54 -24.22 20.24
CA LYS A 187 -2.70 -25.29 19.69
C LYS A 187 -1.21 -24.99 19.85
N ARG A 188 -0.78 -23.75 19.61
CA ARG A 188 0.62 -23.31 19.82
C ARG A 188 1.02 -23.44 21.28
N ASN A 189 0.17 -23.03 22.22
CA ASN A 189 0.42 -23.14 23.65
C ASN A 189 0.56 -24.60 24.11
N LYS A 190 -0.33 -25.49 23.65
CA LYS A 190 -0.22 -26.94 23.93
C LYS A 190 1.06 -27.56 23.34
N LEU A 191 1.49 -27.07 22.17
CA LEU A 191 2.70 -27.57 21.51
C LEU A 191 3.95 -27.09 22.26
N ASN A 192 3.96 -25.85 22.74
CA ASN A 192 5.05 -25.28 23.53
C ASN A 192 5.18 -25.99 24.90
N GLU A 193 4.06 -26.26 25.58
CA GLU A 193 4.05 -27.01 26.84
C GLU A 193 4.63 -28.44 26.66
N LYS A 194 4.34 -29.09 25.52
CA LYS A 194 4.93 -30.39 25.18
C LYS A 194 6.43 -30.30 24.92
N LEU A 195 6.89 -29.25 24.26
CA LEU A 195 8.31 -29.01 24.01
C LEU A 195 9.06 -28.81 25.33
N GLU A 196 8.55 -27.96 26.23
CA GLU A 196 9.15 -27.75 27.55
C GLU A 196 9.22 -29.04 28.38
N LYS A 197 8.16 -29.85 28.39
CA LYS A 197 8.16 -31.16 29.07
C LYS A 197 9.22 -32.09 28.47
N ARG A 198 9.44 -32.04 27.16
CA ARG A 198 10.46 -32.83 26.46
C ARG A 198 11.87 -32.35 26.80
N GLU A 199 12.09 -31.04 26.90
CA GLU A 199 13.36 -30.44 27.31
C GLU A 199 13.70 -30.72 28.78
N LYS A 200 12.73 -30.56 29.69
CA LYS A 200 12.89 -30.93 31.11
C LYS A 200 13.24 -32.42 31.26
N ARG A 201 12.65 -33.31 30.45
CA ARG A 201 13.00 -34.74 30.40
C ARG A 201 14.40 -34.99 29.84
N LYS A 202 14.82 -34.26 28.80
CA LYS A 202 16.18 -34.33 28.23
C LYS A 202 17.22 -33.86 29.25
N LYS A 203 16.96 -32.75 29.96
CA LYS A 203 17.85 -32.21 31.00
C LYS A 203 18.01 -33.19 32.17
N LYS A 204 16.90 -33.75 32.68
CA LYS A 204 16.93 -34.82 33.71
C LYS A 204 17.68 -36.09 33.25
N LYS A 205 17.59 -36.48 31.97
CA LYS A 205 18.37 -37.60 31.42
C LYS A 205 19.86 -37.26 31.31
N LYS A 206 20.20 -36.02 30.94
CA LYS A 206 21.58 -35.54 30.85
C LYS A 206 22.22 -35.46 32.25
N ASP A 207 21.47 -35.01 33.24
CA ASP A 207 21.91 -34.95 34.64
C ASP A 207 22.08 -36.35 35.26
N LYS A 208 21.18 -37.30 34.95
CA LYS A 208 21.34 -38.71 35.34
C LYS A 208 22.55 -39.37 34.67
N ASN A 209 22.79 -39.13 33.37
CA ASN A 209 23.96 -39.67 32.70
C ASN A 209 25.27 -39.05 33.21
N LYS A 210 25.27 -37.79 33.65
CA LYS A 210 26.43 -37.14 34.28
C LYS A 210 26.77 -37.77 35.64
N HIS A 211 25.76 -38.21 36.38
CA HIS A 211 25.95 -38.91 37.66
C HIS A 211 26.36 -40.39 37.52
N LEU A 212 26.20 -40.97 36.32
CA LEU A 212 26.66 -42.33 35.99
C LEU A 212 28.06 -42.35 35.34
N SER A 213 28.54 -41.24 34.78
CA SER A 213 29.88 -41.13 34.19
C SER A 213 30.99 -40.85 35.20
N ASP A 214 30.67 -40.44 36.43
CA ASP A 214 31.66 -40.15 37.48
C ASP A 214 31.97 -41.36 38.39
N GLN A 215 31.46 -42.56 38.08
CA GLN A 215 31.62 -43.75 38.95
C GLN A 215 32.25 -45.00 38.28
N PHE A 216 32.76 -44.95 37.06
CA PHE A 216 33.55 -46.06 36.51
C PHE A 216 34.59 -45.57 35.48
N CYS A 217 35.80 -45.32 35.94
CA CYS A 217 37.01 -45.28 35.13
C CYS A 217 38.04 -46.22 35.75
N ILE A 218 38.06 -47.51 35.34
CA ILE A 218 39.25 -48.38 35.39
C ILE A 218 39.19 -49.33 34.17
N ASP A 219 40.21 -49.16 33.32
CA ASP A 219 40.91 -50.09 32.42
C ASP A 219 40.19 -51.14 31.57
N SER A 220 40.46 -51.08 30.25
CA SER A 220 40.97 -52.16 29.36
C SER A 220 40.31 -52.18 27.96
N GLU A 221 41.13 -52.17 26.91
CA GLU A 221 40.81 -52.52 25.50
C GLU A 221 40.46 -54.03 25.33
N PRO A 222 40.16 -54.60 24.13
CA PRO A 222 39.49 -54.12 22.89
C PRO A 222 38.36 -55.11 22.41
N SER A 223 37.81 -54.90 21.19
CA SER A 223 37.21 -55.92 20.27
C SER A 223 35.70 -55.83 19.91
N SER A 224 35.46 -55.58 18.62
CA SER A 224 34.59 -56.30 17.65
C SER A 224 33.14 -56.71 17.98
N SER A 225 32.25 -56.30 17.05
CA SER A 225 31.24 -57.12 16.35
C SER A 225 29.75 -56.83 16.57
N ARG A 226 29.04 -56.68 15.43
CA ARG A 226 27.65 -57.14 15.11
C ARG A 226 26.50 -56.40 15.86
N LYS A 227 25.28 -56.18 15.34
CA LYS A 227 24.51 -56.70 14.20
C LYS A 227 23.20 -55.87 14.05
N TYR A 228 22.76 -55.70 12.79
CA TYR A 228 21.40 -55.87 12.21
C TYR A 228 20.09 -55.29 12.79
N CYS A 229 19.26 -54.86 11.81
CA CYS A 229 17.80 -54.98 11.57
C CYS A 229 17.15 -53.61 11.34
N ASP A 230 16.85 -53.19 10.11
CA ASP A 230 15.83 -53.67 9.15
C ASP A 230 14.42 -53.76 9.74
N ASN A 231 13.52 -52.88 9.30
CA ASN A 231 12.23 -53.31 8.80
C ASN A 231 11.50 -52.23 7.99
N ARG A 232 10.86 -52.72 6.94
CA ARG A 232 10.26 -52.06 5.78
C ARG A 232 8.72 -52.12 5.88
N LYS A 233 8.04 -51.25 5.09
CA LYS A 233 6.70 -51.43 4.46
C LYS A 233 5.46 -51.27 5.39
N LYS A 234 4.27 -50.80 4.96
CA LYS A 234 3.64 -50.57 3.63
C LYS A 234 2.26 -49.87 3.84
N MET A 235 1.80 -49.07 2.84
CA MET A 235 0.46 -49.06 2.14
C MET A 235 -0.86 -48.97 2.99
N SER A 236 -2.04 -48.48 2.57
CA SER A 236 -2.67 -48.12 1.27
C SER A 236 -4.11 -47.54 1.47
N GLU A 237 -4.54 -46.71 0.51
CA GLU A 237 -5.84 -46.50 -0.21
C GLU A 237 -7.29 -46.56 0.37
N ASN A 238 -8.16 -45.86 -0.39
CA ASN A 238 -9.64 -45.88 -0.61
C ASN A 238 -10.42 -44.66 -0.06
N GLY A 239 -11.38 -44.00 -0.75
CA GLY A 239 -11.99 -44.11 -2.09
C GLY A 239 -13.43 -43.52 -2.13
N THR A 240 -13.72 -42.62 -3.09
CA THR A 240 -14.98 -42.39 -3.90
C THR A 240 -16.35 -41.86 -3.39
N ASN A 241 -17.01 -41.10 -4.31
CA ASN A 241 -18.44 -40.72 -4.54
C ASN A 241 -19.03 -39.48 -3.80
N GLY A 242 -19.73 -38.48 -4.36
CA GLY A 242 -20.27 -38.15 -5.71
C GLY A 242 -21.80 -37.96 -5.69
N VAL A 243 -22.37 -36.73 -5.78
CA VAL A 243 -23.77 -36.45 -6.25
C VAL A 243 -23.91 -35.00 -6.77
N ASN A 244 -24.50 -34.86 -7.97
CA ASN A 244 -24.91 -33.63 -8.68
C ASN A 244 -26.26 -33.08 -8.20
N ASN A 245 -26.51 -31.77 -8.40
CA ASN A 245 -27.82 -31.23 -8.82
C ASN A 245 -27.63 -29.89 -9.53
N GLY A 246 -28.10 -29.79 -10.77
CA GLY A 246 -28.01 -28.61 -11.63
C GLY A 246 -29.24 -27.71 -11.58
N VAL A 247 -29.08 -26.47 -12.04
CA VAL A 247 -30.13 -25.61 -12.58
C VAL A 247 -29.58 -24.91 -13.82
N ASP A 248 -30.22 -25.15 -14.96
CA ASP A 248 -29.87 -24.67 -16.30
C ASP A 248 -29.93 -23.14 -16.43
N ARG A 249 -28.91 -22.56 -17.09
CA ARG A 249 -28.96 -21.24 -17.75
C ARG A 249 -28.26 -21.32 -19.12
N PRO A 250 -28.74 -20.60 -20.15
CA PRO A 250 -28.40 -20.86 -21.55
C PRO A 250 -26.92 -20.60 -21.89
N ALA A 251 -26.33 -21.56 -22.61
CA ALA A 251 -24.89 -21.78 -22.80
C ALA A 251 -24.13 -20.75 -23.66
N THR A 252 -24.80 -19.76 -24.25
CA THR A 252 -24.19 -18.86 -25.25
C THR A 252 -23.54 -17.60 -24.69
N VAL A 253 -23.89 -17.15 -23.47
CA VAL A 253 -23.34 -15.91 -22.86
C VAL A 253 -22.18 -16.21 -21.88
N ILE A 254 -21.98 -17.49 -21.54
CA ILE A 254 -20.97 -17.94 -20.58
C ILE A 254 -19.60 -18.11 -21.27
N ALA A 255 -19.57 -18.54 -22.53
CA ALA A 255 -18.34 -18.89 -23.23
C ALA A 255 -17.38 -17.71 -23.51
N GLU A 256 -17.89 -16.49 -23.69
CA GLU A 256 -17.06 -15.30 -23.95
C GLU A 256 -16.43 -14.72 -22.67
N ASN A 257 -17.19 -14.68 -21.56
CA ASN A 257 -16.67 -14.21 -20.27
C ASN A 257 -15.67 -15.22 -19.65
N ASP A 258 -15.92 -16.51 -19.85
CA ASP A 258 -15.01 -17.56 -19.36
C ASP A 258 -13.65 -17.52 -20.08
N ALA A 259 -13.63 -17.16 -21.37
CA ALA A 259 -12.40 -17.05 -22.15
C ALA A 259 -11.51 -15.90 -21.66
N GLU A 260 -12.09 -14.71 -21.41
CA GLU A 260 -11.36 -13.57 -20.85
C GLU A 260 -10.87 -13.83 -19.42
N ASP A 261 -11.66 -14.52 -18.60
CA ASP A 261 -11.28 -14.90 -17.23
C ASP A 261 -10.20 -15.98 -17.20
N LEU A 262 -10.23 -16.92 -18.16
CA LEU A 262 -9.15 -17.89 -18.36
C LEU A 262 -7.87 -17.20 -18.82
N GLU A 263 -7.94 -16.25 -19.75
CA GLU A 263 -6.79 -15.51 -20.26
C GLU A 263 -6.15 -14.62 -19.17
N ARG A 264 -6.96 -14.00 -18.32
CA ARG A 264 -6.49 -13.29 -17.10
C ARG A 264 -5.84 -14.24 -16.10
N LYS A 265 -6.44 -15.41 -15.84
CA LYS A 265 -5.84 -16.42 -14.96
C LYS A 265 -4.52 -16.95 -15.54
N GLU A 266 -4.43 -17.11 -16.85
CA GLU A 266 -3.22 -17.56 -17.53
C GLU A 266 -2.11 -16.50 -17.49
N LEU A 267 -2.47 -15.21 -17.64
CA LEU A 267 -1.56 -14.07 -17.41
C LEU A 267 -1.10 -13.96 -15.96
N GLU A 268 -1.98 -14.23 -14.99
CA GLU A 268 -1.62 -14.29 -13.57
C GLU A 268 -0.70 -15.47 -13.25
N LEU A 269 -0.92 -16.63 -13.87
CA LEU A 269 -0.06 -17.81 -13.74
C LEU A 269 1.31 -17.56 -14.40
N LYS A 270 1.36 -16.99 -15.61
CA LYS A 270 2.60 -16.55 -16.27
C LYS A 270 3.33 -15.46 -15.47
N ARG A 271 2.62 -14.60 -14.74
CA ARG A 271 3.21 -13.62 -13.81
C ARG A 271 3.75 -14.26 -12.53
N LYS A 272 3.13 -15.35 -12.05
CA LYS A 272 3.61 -16.19 -10.93
C LYS A 272 4.82 -17.05 -11.32
N GLU A 273 4.93 -17.43 -12.58
CA GLU A 273 6.06 -18.20 -13.15
C GLU A 273 7.31 -17.36 -13.40
N ARG A 274 7.28 -16.04 -13.15
CA ARG A 274 8.51 -15.23 -13.19
C ARG A 274 9.48 -15.75 -12.15
N ASP A 275 10.72 -15.97 -12.57
CA ASP A 275 11.80 -16.39 -11.68
C ASP A 275 11.80 -15.51 -10.41
N PRO A 276 11.91 -16.12 -9.23
CA PRO A 276 11.89 -15.38 -7.99
C PRO A 276 12.98 -14.31 -8.04
N PRO A 277 12.65 -13.07 -7.64
CA PRO A 277 13.64 -12.03 -7.52
C PRO A 277 14.90 -12.50 -6.81
N ILE A 278 16.07 -12.18 -7.36
CA ILE A 278 17.33 -12.36 -6.64
C ILE A 278 17.32 -11.36 -5.49
N VAL A 279 17.06 -11.89 -4.30
CA VAL A 279 17.16 -11.16 -3.04
C VAL A 279 18.42 -11.67 -2.36
N PHE A 280 19.18 -10.78 -1.73
CA PHE A 280 20.34 -11.15 -0.93
C PHE A 280 20.03 -10.99 0.56
N PRO A 281 19.28 -11.92 1.17
CA PRO A 281 18.85 -11.81 2.57
C PRO A 281 20.01 -11.88 3.56
N ASP A 282 21.12 -12.53 3.18
CA ASP A 282 22.27 -12.79 4.06
C ASP A 282 23.42 -11.77 3.89
N THR A 283 23.22 -10.70 3.10
CA THR A 283 24.29 -9.72 2.83
C THR A 283 24.49 -8.74 3.97
N ILE A 284 23.41 -8.41 4.69
CA ILE A 284 23.43 -7.39 5.74
C ILE A 284 23.20 -8.07 7.08
N ASN A 285 24.22 -8.06 7.94
CA ASN A 285 24.04 -8.40 9.34
C ASN A 285 23.49 -7.18 10.07
N VAL A 286 22.18 -7.17 10.28
CA VAL A 286 21.42 -6.09 10.90
C VAL A 286 21.95 -5.73 12.29
N GLN A 287 22.35 -6.72 13.09
CA GLN A 287 22.92 -6.49 14.42
C GLN A 287 24.19 -5.64 14.34
N ASN A 288 25.10 -6.03 13.44
CA ASN A 288 26.37 -5.34 13.26
C ASN A 288 26.17 -3.92 12.70
N GLU A 289 25.25 -3.73 11.76
CA GLU A 289 24.94 -2.41 11.23
C GLU A 289 24.30 -1.50 12.28
N LEU A 290 23.43 -2.03 13.15
CA LEU A 290 22.81 -1.23 14.21
C LEU A 290 23.83 -0.83 15.29
N GLU A 291 24.73 -1.74 15.68
CA GLU A 291 25.86 -1.42 16.56
C GLU A 291 26.81 -0.40 15.94
N ARG A 292 27.09 -0.52 14.63
CA ARG A 292 27.88 0.45 13.87
C ARG A 292 27.19 1.81 13.83
N LEU A 293 25.88 1.85 13.61
CA LEU A 293 25.09 3.07 13.60
C LEU A 293 25.20 3.79 14.95
N VAL A 294 24.92 3.07 16.06
CA VAL A 294 25.02 3.60 17.43
C VAL A 294 26.41 4.17 17.69
N GLY A 295 27.48 3.44 17.35
CA GLY A 295 28.85 3.92 17.54
C GLY A 295 29.22 5.16 16.73
N LEU A 296 28.59 5.39 15.58
CA LEU A 296 28.83 6.57 14.74
C LEU A 296 28.02 7.80 15.17
N ILE A 297 26.83 7.59 15.73
CA ILE A 297 25.91 8.66 16.15
C ILE A 297 26.08 9.07 17.63
N ASP A 298 26.76 8.24 18.44
CA ASP A 298 26.94 8.47 19.87
C ASP A 298 27.60 9.84 20.13
N GLY A 299 26.90 10.67 20.93
CA GLY A 299 27.32 12.03 21.26
C GLY A 299 27.27 13.06 20.12
N ARG A 300 26.77 12.70 18.92
CA ARG A 300 26.67 13.60 17.75
C ARG A 300 25.24 14.02 17.41
N ILE A 301 24.25 13.32 17.92
CA ILE A 301 22.83 13.59 17.67
C ILE A 301 22.12 14.08 18.93
N ASN A 302 20.88 14.57 18.79
CA ASN A 302 20.07 14.98 19.94
C ASN A 302 19.77 13.75 20.82
N PRO A 303 19.93 13.81 22.16
CA PRO A 303 19.58 12.69 23.05
C PRO A 303 18.15 12.14 22.85
N ASP A 304 17.18 12.98 22.48
CA ASP A 304 15.81 12.53 22.21
C ASP A 304 15.74 11.57 21.00
N ASP A 305 16.68 11.69 20.05
CA ASP A 305 16.70 10.86 18.85
C ASP A 305 17.17 9.42 19.12
N MET A 306 17.86 9.20 20.24
CA MET A 306 18.28 7.88 20.66
C MET A 306 17.07 6.96 20.90
N GLN A 307 15.89 7.53 21.19
CA GLN A 307 14.65 6.77 21.23
C GLN A 307 14.35 6.09 19.88
N TYR A 308 14.54 6.77 18.76
CA TYR A 308 14.28 6.20 17.42
C TYR A 308 15.27 5.08 17.06
N VAL A 309 16.47 5.11 17.63
CA VAL A 309 17.44 4.02 17.50
C VAL A 309 16.97 2.78 18.26
N ALA A 310 16.39 2.96 19.46
CA ALA A 310 15.77 1.88 20.21
C ALA A 310 14.51 1.33 19.50
N GLU A 311 13.67 2.19 18.93
CA GLU A 311 12.53 1.78 18.11
C GLU A 311 12.99 0.98 16.87
N LEU A 312 14.11 1.36 16.26
CA LEU A 312 14.71 0.63 15.14
C LEU A 312 15.25 -0.74 15.56
N ASP A 313 15.84 -0.85 16.76
CA ASP A 313 16.28 -2.12 17.36
C ASP A 313 15.09 -3.07 17.56
N GLN A 314 14.02 -2.58 18.18
CA GLN A 314 12.77 -3.32 18.37
C GLN A 314 12.17 -3.77 17.03
N TYR A 315 12.08 -2.84 16.08
CA TYR A 315 11.56 -3.14 14.75
C TYR A 315 12.41 -4.20 14.07
N MET A 316 13.74 -4.10 14.11
CA MET A 316 14.63 -4.92 13.30
C MET A 316 14.95 -6.28 13.92
N LEU A 317 15.26 -6.34 15.21
CA LEU A 317 15.76 -7.54 15.91
C LEU A 317 14.70 -8.24 16.74
N GLU A 318 13.80 -7.51 17.40
CA GLU A 318 12.79 -8.09 18.29
C GLU A 318 11.55 -8.63 17.55
N ASN A 319 11.55 -8.53 16.22
CA ASN A 319 10.41 -8.89 15.34
C ASN A 319 9.10 -8.16 15.72
N GLU A 320 9.22 -6.98 16.32
CA GLU A 320 8.07 -6.09 16.44
C GLU A 320 7.67 -5.58 15.04
N GLY A 321 6.37 -5.35 14.85
CA GLY A 321 5.86 -4.83 13.59
C GLY A 321 6.25 -3.37 13.38
N SER A 322 5.96 -2.81 12.21
CA SER A 322 6.22 -1.39 11.90
C SER A 322 5.51 -0.39 12.83
N TRP A 323 4.63 -0.85 13.73
CA TRP A 323 4.06 -0.04 14.81
C TRP A 323 5.07 0.38 15.87
N ALA A 324 6.22 -0.30 15.96
CA ALA A 324 7.31 0.07 16.85
C ALA A 324 7.96 1.40 16.44
N LEU A 325 7.84 1.76 15.16
CA LEU A 325 8.36 3.01 14.61
C LEU A 325 7.34 4.14 14.84
N GLY A 326 7.71 5.12 15.66
CA GLY A 326 6.90 6.27 15.98
C GLY A 326 6.76 7.27 14.83
N GLU A 327 5.86 8.25 14.98
CA GLU A 327 5.59 9.27 13.95
C GLU A 327 6.81 10.13 13.57
N GLY A 328 7.81 10.25 14.45
CA GLY A 328 9.05 11.00 14.19
C GLY A 328 10.16 10.19 13.53
N PHE A 329 9.98 8.89 13.30
CA PHE A 329 11.03 8.00 12.81
C PHE A 329 11.60 8.43 11.45
N LEU A 330 10.74 8.77 10.48
CA LEU A 330 11.20 9.20 9.16
C LEU A 330 11.93 10.54 9.21
N SER A 331 11.46 11.47 10.05
CA SER A 331 12.17 12.73 10.31
C SER A 331 13.54 12.52 10.98
N PHE A 332 13.69 11.49 11.82
CA PHE A 332 15.00 11.05 12.31
C PHE A 332 15.90 10.49 11.20
N VAL A 333 15.38 9.57 10.38
CA VAL A 333 16.10 9.05 9.20
C VAL A 333 16.52 10.19 8.26
N GLY A 334 15.64 11.16 8.03
CA GLY A 334 15.92 12.32 7.19
C GLY A 334 17.05 13.19 7.73
N ARG A 335 17.18 13.33 9.05
CA ARG A 335 18.31 14.01 9.66
C ARG A 335 19.60 13.22 9.49
N LEU A 336 19.58 11.89 9.71
CA LEU A 336 20.76 11.05 9.45
C LEU A 336 21.24 11.13 7.99
N LEU A 337 20.31 11.21 7.03
CA LEU A 337 20.62 11.25 5.61
C LEU A 337 21.10 12.63 5.11
N ASN A 338 20.59 13.72 5.67
CA ASN A 338 20.81 15.08 5.14
C ASN A 338 21.73 15.95 6.02
N ASP A 339 22.10 15.52 7.22
CA ASP A 339 23.02 16.27 8.06
C ASP A 339 24.46 16.16 7.53
N ASP A 340 25.05 17.30 7.18
CA ASP A 340 26.42 17.42 6.66
C ASP A 340 27.49 17.28 7.77
N GLN A 341 27.11 17.36 9.04
CA GLN A 341 28.03 17.13 10.17
C GLN A 341 28.27 15.64 10.45
N LEU A 342 27.38 14.78 9.95
CA LEU A 342 27.50 13.34 10.09
C LEU A 342 28.41 12.75 9.01
N VAL A 343 29.13 11.70 9.38
CA VAL A 343 30.03 11.01 8.45
C VAL A 343 29.22 10.19 7.43
N SER A 344 29.74 10.04 6.21
CA SER A 344 29.06 9.34 5.10
C SER A 344 28.71 7.90 5.47
N GLU A 345 29.50 7.27 6.35
CA GLU A 345 29.26 5.94 6.89
C GLU A 345 27.95 5.84 7.67
N VAL A 346 27.44 6.93 8.27
CA VAL A 346 26.11 6.94 8.93
C VAL A 346 25.02 6.72 7.90
N ARG A 347 25.11 7.40 6.75
CA ARG A 347 24.14 7.34 5.65
C ARG A 347 24.15 5.96 5.01
N GLU A 348 25.35 5.41 4.78
CA GLU A 348 25.53 4.02 4.34
C GLU A 348 24.81 3.04 5.29
N THR A 349 25.09 3.15 6.59
CA THR A 349 24.60 2.21 7.60
C THR A 349 23.07 2.26 7.71
N ILE A 350 22.46 3.45 7.75
CA ILE A 350 20.99 3.56 7.82
C ILE A 350 20.31 3.03 6.54
N LEU A 351 20.89 3.26 5.36
CA LEU A 351 20.36 2.71 4.10
C LEU A 351 20.45 1.19 4.06
N ASN A 352 21.54 0.59 4.58
CA ASN A 352 21.66 -0.85 4.73
C ASN A 352 20.60 -1.42 5.68
N ILE A 353 20.37 -0.77 6.83
CA ILE A 353 19.32 -1.20 7.77
C ILE A 353 17.93 -1.11 7.12
N LEU A 354 17.64 -0.03 6.38
CA LEU A 354 16.39 0.11 5.64
C LEU A 354 16.25 -0.93 4.51
N ALA A 355 17.37 -1.30 3.86
CA ALA A 355 17.41 -2.39 2.88
C ALA A 355 17.06 -3.75 3.49
N ALA A 356 17.55 -4.03 4.70
CA ALA A 356 17.13 -5.20 5.46
C ALA A 356 15.65 -5.09 5.92
N GLY A 357 15.20 -3.91 6.33
CA GLY A 357 13.80 -3.63 6.67
C GLY A 357 12.84 -3.83 5.49
N ALA A 358 13.29 -3.55 4.27
CA ALA A 358 12.54 -3.81 3.04
C ALA A 358 12.22 -5.30 2.79
N LEU A 359 12.88 -6.21 3.51
CA LEU A 359 12.57 -7.64 3.52
C LEU A 359 11.37 -8.00 4.42
N LYS A 360 10.88 -7.08 5.25
CA LYS A 360 9.68 -7.26 6.07
C LYS A 360 8.40 -6.95 5.28
N ASP A 361 7.30 -7.58 5.67
CA ASP A 361 6.01 -7.41 4.98
C ASP A 361 5.35 -6.05 5.26
N ASP A 362 5.67 -5.46 6.40
CA ASP A 362 5.07 -4.25 6.95
C ASP A 362 5.83 -2.96 6.63
N ILE A 363 7.01 -3.05 6.00
CA ILE A 363 7.77 -1.88 5.50
C ILE A 363 6.93 -0.96 4.61
N ILE A 364 5.89 -1.52 4.00
CA ILE A 364 4.91 -0.77 3.22
C ILE A 364 4.25 0.37 4.02
N LEU A 365 4.08 0.22 5.33
CA LEU A 365 3.48 1.23 6.19
C LEU A 365 4.42 2.43 6.38
N VAL A 366 5.72 2.17 6.53
CA VAL A 366 6.77 3.20 6.57
C VAL A 366 6.82 3.96 5.24
N LEU A 367 6.73 3.25 4.10
CA LEU A 367 6.67 3.89 2.78
C LEU A 367 5.40 4.74 2.55
N HIS A 368 4.29 4.40 3.22
CA HIS A 368 3.08 5.25 3.16
C HIS A 368 3.27 6.56 3.94
N GLN A 369 4.02 6.54 5.04
CA GLN A 369 4.38 7.77 5.77
C GLN A 369 5.32 8.63 4.91
N ASP A 370 6.29 8.02 4.22
CA ASP A 370 7.21 8.74 3.32
C ASP A 370 6.50 9.39 2.12
N ARG A 371 5.28 8.96 1.79
CA ARG A 371 4.44 9.66 0.80
C ARG A 371 4.10 11.09 1.22
N ARG A 372 4.01 11.37 2.52
CA ARG A 372 3.72 12.71 3.06
C ARG A 372 5.01 13.49 3.30
N GLU A 373 6.02 12.85 3.87
CA GLU A 373 7.27 13.51 4.28
C GLU A 373 8.29 13.65 3.13
N HIS A 374 8.22 12.80 2.10
CA HIS A 374 9.09 12.79 0.93
C HIS A 374 10.61 12.69 1.26
N ILE A 375 10.98 12.11 2.40
CA ILE A 375 12.36 12.10 2.89
C ILE A 375 13.22 11.12 2.08
N LEU A 376 12.82 9.84 2.04
CA LEU A 376 13.57 8.79 1.33
C LEU A 376 13.56 9.06 -0.17
N MET A 377 12.43 9.51 -0.71
CA MET A 377 12.30 9.83 -2.12
C MET A 377 13.13 11.05 -2.54
N ASN A 378 13.20 12.12 -1.73
CA ASN A 378 14.04 13.27 -2.05
C ASN A 378 15.52 12.91 -2.02
N TYR A 379 15.94 12.11 -1.03
CA TYR A 379 17.30 11.61 -0.96
C TYR A 379 17.63 10.72 -2.19
N ALA A 380 16.70 9.86 -2.61
CA ALA A 380 16.87 9.04 -3.81
C ALA A 380 16.96 9.86 -5.12
N ASN A 381 16.25 10.98 -5.21
CA ASN A 381 16.37 11.87 -6.38
C ASN A 381 17.76 12.52 -6.50
N GLY A 382 18.52 12.58 -5.41
CA GLY A 382 19.90 13.06 -5.37
C GLY A 382 20.96 12.04 -5.81
N PHE A 383 20.57 10.84 -6.26
CA PHE A 383 21.45 9.68 -6.50
C PHE A 383 22.78 10.02 -7.19
N ASP A 384 22.74 10.76 -8.29
CA ASP A 384 23.93 11.05 -9.12
C ASP A 384 24.97 11.92 -8.38
N LYS A 385 24.58 12.59 -7.30
CA LYS A 385 25.44 13.45 -6.48
C LYS A 385 25.98 12.76 -5.23
N LEU A 386 25.50 11.55 -4.92
CA LEU A 386 25.89 10.83 -3.71
C LEU A 386 27.26 10.15 -3.87
N PRO A 387 28.03 9.97 -2.78
CA PRO A 387 29.22 9.12 -2.76
C PRO A 387 28.93 7.67 -3.19
N LEU A 388 29.94 6.97 -3.71
CA LEU A 388 29.78 5.62 -4.27
C LEU A 388 29.16 4.61 -3.28
N LEU A 389 29.57 4.66 -2.00
CA LEU A 389 29.05 3.75 -0.97
C LEU A 389 27.57 4.02 -0.69
N GLU A 390 27.16 5.29 -0.65
CA GLU A 390 25.75 5.69 -0.50
C GLU A 390 24.91 5.26 -1.72
N GLN A 391 25.46 5.41 -2.93
CA GLN A 391 24.81 4.93 -4.16
C GLN A 391 24.58 3.42 -4.12
N LEU A 392 25.55 2.63 -3.66
CA LEU A 392 25.42 1.18 -3.55
C LEU A 392 24.35 0.78 -2.53
N ALA A 393 24.37 1.37 -1.33
CA ALA A 393 23.39 1.09 -0.28
C ALA A 393 21.96 1.48 -0.72
N LEU A 394 21.80 2.65 -1.35
CA LEU A 394 20.52 3.11 -1.90
C LEU A 394 20.04 2.20 -3.05
N THR A 395 20.94 1.76 -3.93
CA THR A 395 20.61 0.83 -5.01
C THR A 395 20.11 -0.50 -4.45
N LEU A 396 20.74 -1.01 -3.40
CA LEU A 396 20.31 -2.24 -2.72
C LEU A 396 18.91 -2.08 -2.12
N PHE A 397 18.66 -0.99 -1.39
CA PHE A 397 17.35 -0.67 -0.82
C PHE A 397 16.25 -0.61 -1.91
N VAL A 398 16.46 0.19 -2.95
CA VAL A 398 15.49 0.36 -4.05
C VAL A 398 15.27 -0.95 -4.81
N SER A 399 16.31 -1.75 -5.00
CA SER A 399 16.20 -3.06 -5.64
C SER A 399 15.30 -3.98 -4.83
N ILE A 400 15.55 -4.14 -3.52
CA ILE A 400 14.72 -4.99 -2.65
C ILE A 400 13.26 -4.51 -2.64
N LEU A 401 13.04 -3.20 -2.55
CA LEU A 401 11.70 -2.62 -2.62
C LEU A 401 10.97 -2.98 -3.92
N ARG A 402 11.61 -2.82 -5.08
CA ARG A 402 11.01 -3.13 -6.38
C ARG A 402 10.55 -4.58 -6.48
N LEU A 403 11.36 -5.50 -5.95
CA LEU A 403 11.06 -6.93 -5.95
C LEU A 403 9.82 -7.26 -5.12
N ARG A 404 9.59 -6.53 -4.02
CA ARG A 404 8.42 -6.72 -3.16
C ARG A 404 7.16 -6.05 -3.69
N ILE A 405 7.29 -4.85 -4.26
CA ILE A 405 6.17 -4.11 -4.88
C ILE A 405 5.62 -4.85 -6.10
N SER A 406 6.47 -5.62 -6.78
CA SER A 406 6.07 -6.46 -7.92
C SER A 406 5.28 -7.71 -7.51
N ARG A 407 5.19 -8.05 -6.21
CA ARG A 407 4.35 -9.15 -5.71
C ARG A 407 2.88 -8.70 -5.59
N PRO A 408 1.90 -9.49 -6.06
CA PRO A 408 0.49 -9.09 -6.13
C PRO A 408 -0.15 -8.76 -4.78
N ARG A 409 0.42 -9.21 -3.66
CA ARG A 409 -0.06 -8.90 -2.30
C ARG A 409 0.16 -7.44 -1.86
N VAL A 410 1.11 -6.72 -2.46
CA VAL A 410 1.45 -5.32 -2.10
C VAL A 410 0.94 -4.32 -3.15
N SER A 411 -0.05 -4.72 -3.96
CA SER A 411 -0.48 -4.00 -5.16
C SER A 411 -1.27 -2.71 -4.92
N LYS A 412 -1.39 -2.21 -3.68
CA LYS A 412 -2.00 -0.92 -3.34
C LYS A 412 -1.01 0.26 -3.24
N ILE A 413 0.17 0.15 -3.86
CA ILE A 413 1.07 1.30 -4.01
C ILE A 413 0.67 2.11 -5.24
N SER A 414 0.47 3.43 -5.05
CA SER A 414 0.13 4.40 -6.09
C SER A 414 1.04 4.28 -7.32
N HIS A 415 0.45 4.48 -8.50
CA HIS A 415 1.12 4.49 -9.80
C HIS A 415 2.34 5.44 -9.82
N ARG A 416 2.32 6.51 -9.01
CA ARG A 416 3.41 7.49 -8.87
C ARG A 416 4.65 6.91 -8.19
N CYS A 417 4.49 6.17 -7.08
CA CYS A 417 5.59 5.45 -6.44
C CYS A 417 6.19 4.38 -7.36
N ARG A 418 5.35 3.68 -8.16
CA ARG A 418 5.85 2.76 -9.18
C ARG A 418 6.65 3.47 -10.26
N LEU A 419 6.17 4.60 -10.79
CA LEU A 419 6.88 5.37 -11.83
C LEU A 419 8.20 5.96 -11.33
N THR A 420 8.27 6.44 -10.09
CA THR A 420 9.49 7.06 -9.57
C THR A 420 10.55 6.05 -9.16
N ILE A 421 10.16 4.90 -8.59
CA ILE A 421 11.05 3.73 -8.42
C ILE A 421 11.56 3.24 -9.80
N PHE A 422 10.71 3.30 -10.84
CA PHE A 422 11.12 3.03 -12.21
C PHE A 422 12.12 4.05 -12.78
N ARG A 423 11.97 5.35 -12.48
CA ARG A 423 12.94 6.39 -12.90
C ARG A 423 14.30 6.21 -12.25
N CYS A 424 14.35 5.94 -10.95
CA CYS A 424 15.61 5.65 -10.25
C CYS A 424 16.31 4.39 -10.81
N ALA A 425 15.52 3.38 -11.19
CA ALA A 425 16.03 2.13 -11.79
C ALA A 425 16.51 2.27 -13.25
N ILE A 426 16.06 3.30 -13.98
CA ILE A 426 16.55 3.59 -15.33
C ILE A 426 17.95 4.21 -15.25
N CYS A 427 18.25 5.03 -14.24
CA CYS A 427 19.63 5.47 -13.96
C CYS A 427 20.55 4.30 -13.56
N SER A 428 20.04 3.25 -12.91
CA SER A 428 20.85 2.06 -12.56
C SER A 428 21.17 1.16 -13.76
N ARG A 429 20.40 1.21 -14.85
CA ARG A 429 20.72 0.45 -16.08
C ARG A 429 21.98 0.96 -16.78
N THR A 430 22.39 2.20 -16.53
CA THR A 430 23.63 2.78 -17.03
C THR A 430 24.88 2.39 -16.21
N ALA A 431 24.71 1.77 -15.03
CA ALA A 431 25.82 1.37 -14.16
C ALA A 431 26.20 -0.13 -14.25
N VAL A 432 25.47 -0.93 -15.05
CA VAL A 432 25.83 -2.33 -15.28
C VAL A 432 26.56 -2.44 -16.62
N HIS A 433 27.86 -2.14 -16.60
CA HIS A 433 28.75 -2.43 -17.72
C HIS A 433 28.86 -3.96 -17.90
N PRO A 434 28.96 -4.50 -19.13
CA PRO A 434 28.70 -5.93 -19.39
C PRO A 434 29.74 -6.91 -18.84
N ASN A 435 30.87 -6.43 -18.31
CA ASN A 435 32.00 -7.25 -17.88
C ASN A 435 32.77 -6.58 -16.72
N GLY A 436 32.30 -6.71 -15.47
CA GLY A 436 32.99 -6.11 -14.32
C GLY A 436 32.81 -6.92 -13.04
N PHE A 437 33.72 -7.87 -12.81
CA PHE A 437 33.86 -8.57 -11.52
C PHE A 437 34.38 -7.63 -10.44
N TYR A 438 33.80 -7.66 -9.24
CA TYR A 438 34.39 -7.05 -8.04
C TYR A 438 34.37 -8.02 -6.86
N THR A 439 35.53 -8.18 -6.23
CA THR A 439 35.81 -9.01 -5.05
C THR A 439 35.86 -8.12 -3.80
N TYR A 440 35.10 -8.47 -2.74
CA TYR A 440 35.35 -7.93 -1.40
C TYR A 440 36.62 -8.53 -0.79
N PRO A 441 37.30 -7.86 0.16
CA PRO A 441 38.51 -8.36 0.82
C PRO A 441 38.33 -9.71 1.54
N ASN A 442 37.08 -10.15 1.76
CA ASN A 442 36.74 -11.38 2.47
C ASN A 442 36.22 -12.51 1.55
N GLY A 443 36.46 -12.44 0.24
CA GLY A 443 36.36 -13.62 -0.63
C GLY A 443 34.96 -14.09 -1.07
N SER A 444 33.90 -13.34 -0.79
CA SER A 444 32.56 -13.66 -1.30
C SER A 444 32.31 -13.01 -2.67
N LEU A 445 32.27 -13.82 -3.71
CA LEU A 445 31.92 -13.44 -5.09
C LEU A 445 30.40 -13.21 -5.21
N VAL A 446 29.97 -12.04 -5.71
CA VAL A 446 28.57 -11.82 -6.09
C VAL A 446 28.46 -11.82 -7.61
N LEU A 447 27.81 -12.85 -8.13
CA LEU A 447 27.44 -12.99 -9.54
C LEU A 447 26.08 -12.31 -9.73
N VAL A 448 26.04 -11.20 -10.47
CA VAL A 448 24.78 -10.63 -10.95
C VAL A 448 24.58 -11.15 -12.37
N ARG A 449 23.61 -12.06 -12.56
CA ARG A 449 23.12 -12.45 -13.88
C ARG A 449 21.64 -12.12 -13.97
#